data_AF-A0AA90QPA4-F1
#
_entry.id   AF-A0AA90QPA4-F1
#
_cell.length_a   1.000
_cell.length_b   1.000
_cell.length_c   1.000
_cell.angle_alpha   90.00
_cell.angle_beta   90.00
_cell.angle_gamma   90.00
#
_symmetry.space_group_name_H-M   'P 1'
#
loop_
_entity.id
_entity.type
_entity.pdbx_description
1 polymer ?
#
loop_
_entity_poly.entity_id
_entity_poly.type
_entity_poly.pdbx_seq_one_letter_code
_entity_poly.pdbx_strand_id
1 'polypeptide(L)'
;MLTEPFETPISGSGKEFLRARFAGGRFEHHIIPFDVLTDLSSYRSLIIEVAKLLFKRRNEGRARVPKGFEESFQLGLASVQGGSSAVAVANRLPPQATLQIPLIGDTSYPEFEEARQYIEQLIQRVNASGQVPEDFPEELAGKFNPFGKSLHDNEYVELSFGSANPVRYDNYVRKKIILSREATYEASVDEYFTLNGGVVDTGTIHVRDGRGEAFDYKPLTQAEFQRALLSAPVKVRLIGSGLFDRDDKLRRLMEVSTLYDEVIIPEYITRLSEISRTEVGWYDGENPVPTDDCINAIQSFLSSKIFDALDSNVYLYPTPEGEISAEWSIGDWEVSATTSSYKNIIFTAINTSIRNKLSEHHVFDDNAPNLFFAFMRNNQIVEPIE
;
A
#
# COMPACT_ATOMS: atom_id res chain seq x y z
N MET A 1 5.02 55.48 -21.43
CA MET A 1 3.82 54.83 -21.99
C MET A 1 4.11 53.35 -22.08
N LEU A 2 3.77 52.62 -21.01
CA LEU A 2 3.85 51.17 -20.95
C LEU A 2 2.49 50.65 -21.40
N THR A 3 2.48 49.89 -22.49
CA THR A 3 1.31 49.19 -23.02
C THR A 3 0.96 48.06 -22.06
N GLU A 4 -0.18 48.19 -21.38
CA GLU A 4 -0.80 47.06 -20.68
C GLU A 4 -1.26 46.01 -21.70
N PRO A 5 -0.99 44.71 -21.48
CA PRO A 5 -1.57 43.68 -22.31
C PRO A 5 -3.05 43.51 -21.96
N PHE A 6 -3.87 43.44 -22.99
CA PHE A 6 -5.28 43.11 -22.95
C PHE A 6 -5.54 41.84 -22.13
N GLU A 7 -6.07 41.98 -20.91
CA GLU A 7 -6.88 40.93 -20.29
C GLU A 7 -8.21 40.85 -21.04
N THR A 8 -8.25 40.01 -22.07
CA THR A 8 -9.52 39.55 -22.61
C THR A 8 -9.99 38.45 -21.68
N PRO A 9 -11.16 38.55 -21.02
CA PRO A 9 -11.69 37.43 -20.27
C PRO A 9 -11.95 36.32 -21.28
N ILE A 10 -11.26 35.19 -21.13
CA ILE A 10 -11.62 33.95 -21.83
C ILE A 10 -12.98 33.53 -21.27
N SER A 11 -14.05 34.11 -21.81
CA SER A 11 -15.39 33.54 -21.74
C SER A 11 -15.37 32.28 -22.62
N GLY A 12 -14.75 31.23 -22.10
CA GLY A 12 -14.99 29.87 -22.58
C GLY A 12 -16.38 29.48 -22.11
N SER A 13 -17.41 29.75 -22.92
CA SER A 13 -18.77 29.26 -22.69
C SER A 13 -18.86 27.74 -22.94
N GLY A 14 -18.00 26.96 -22.29
CA GLY A 14 -18.27 25.55 -22.06
C GLY A 14 -19.32 25.48 -20.96
N LYS A 15 -20.52 24.97 -21.28
CA LYS A 15 -21.60 24.81 -20.30
C LYS A 15 -21.07 24.02 -19.09
N GLU A 16 -21.25 24.57 -17.88
CA GLU A 16 -20.92 23.89 -16.62
C GLU A 16 -21.54 22.50 -16.60
N PHE A 17 -20.70 21.46 -16.49
CA PHE A 17 -21.18 20.08 -16.48
C PHE A 17 -21.38 19.60 -15.04
N LEU A 18 -20.44 19.93 -14.15
CA LEU A 18 -20.43 19.56 -12.74
C LEU A 18 -19.92 20.73 -11.89
N ARG A 19 -20.57 20.95 -10.76
CA ARG A 19 -20.09 21.75 -9.64
C ARG A 19 -20.07 20.87 -8.40
N ALA A 20 -18.87 20.59 -7.90
CA ALA A 20 -18.64 19.76 -6.73
C ALA A 20 -18.19 20.65 -5.56
N ARG A 21 -19.03 20.79 -4.53
CA ARG A 21 -18.67 21.48 -3.28
C ARG A 21 -18.22 20.45 -2.26
N PHE A 22 -16.94 20.49 -1.88
CA PHE A 22 -16.38 19.64 -0.85
C PHE A 22 -16.48 20.33 0.51
N ALA A 23 -16.90 19.58 1.53
CA ALA A 23 -17.17 20.11 2.86
C ALA A 23 -16.97 19.08 3.97
N GLY A 24 -16.80 19.59 5.20
CA GLY A 24 -16.45 18.81 6.37
C GLY A 24 -14.96 18.45 6.43
N GLY A 25 -14.47 18.10 7.63
CA GLY A 25 -13.10 17.61 7.83
C GLY A 25 -12.04 18.51 7.21
N ARG A 26 -11.20 17.95 6.31
CA ARG A 26 -10.07 18.66 5.71
C ARG A 26 -10.51 19.87 4.86
N PHE A 27 -11.74 19.87 4.35
CA PHE A 27 -12.26 20.93 3.49
C PHE A 27 -12.66 22.22 4.23
N GLU A 28 -12.69 22.21 5.56
CA GLU A 28 -12.95 23.41 6.37
C GLU A 28 -11.88 24.49 6.20
N HIS A 29 -10.68 24.11 5.77
CA HIS A 29 -9.60 25.04 5.41
C HIS A 29 -9.72 25.62 4.01
N HIS A 30 -10.81 25.31 3.29
CA HIS A 30 -11.12 25.85 1.96
C HIS A 30 -10.10 25.44 0.88
N ILE A 31 -9.47 24.28 1.07
CA ILE A 31 -8.48 23.67 0.17
C ILE A 31 -9.04 22.36 -0.37
N ILE A 32 -8.74 22.04 -1.63
CA ILE A 32 -9.00 20.72 -2.24
C ILE A 32 -7.69 19.92 -2.19
N PRO A 33 -7.60 18.86 -1.36
CA PRO A 33 -6.49 17.92 -1.39
C PRO A 33 -6.32 17.24 -2.76
N PHE A 34 -5.08 16.91 -3.16
CA PHE A 34 -4.80 16.37 -4.50
C PHE A 34 -5.39 14.98 -4.75
N ASP A 35 -5.52 14.16 -3.71
CA ASP A 35 -6.21 12.87 -3.72
C ASP A 35 -7.67 13.02 -4.18
N VAL A 36 -8.34 14.12 -3.86
CA VAL A 36 -9.73 14.39 -4.29
C VAL A 36 -9.86 14.60 -5.80
N LEU A 37 -8.79 15.00 -6.49
CA LEU A 37 -8.79 15.06 -7.96
C LEU A 37 -8.94 13.66 -8.58
N THR A 38 -8.46 12.62 -7.90
CA THR A 38 -8.65 11.23 -8.33
C THR A 38 -10.11 10.80 -8.20
N ASP A 39 -10.83 11.30 -7.19
CA ASP A 39 -12.28 11.10 -7.06
C ASP A 39 -13.05 11.78 -8.21
N LEU A 40 -12.66 12.99 -8.62
CA LEU A 40 -13.27 13.66 -9.78
C LEU A 40 -13.02 12.90 -11.10
N SER A 41 -11.83 12.31 -11.26
CA SER A 41 -11.53 11.41 -12.39
C SER A 41 -12.39 10.13 -12.34
N SER A 42 -12.58 9.58 -11.15
CA SER A 42 -13.46 8.43 -10.92
C SER A 42 -14.92 8.75 -11.21
N TYR A 43 -15.39 9.96 -10.88
CA TYR A 43 -16.73 10.42 -11.25
C TYR A 43 -16.93 10.48 -12.77
N ARG A 44 -15.94 10.99 -13.52
CA ARG A 44 -15.97 10.95 -15.00
C ARG A 44 -16.11 9.52 -15.50
N SER A 45 -15.34 8.59 -14.92
CA SER A 45 -15.39 7.17 -15.31
C SER A 45 -16.75 6.55 -15.00
N LEU A 46 -17.34 6.87 -13.85
CA LEU A 46 -18.70 6.45 -13.48
C LEU A 46 -19.75 6.96 -14.50
N ILE A 47 -19.67 8.24 -14.90
CA ILE A 47 -20.53 8.82 -15.94
C ILE A 47 -20.43 8.03 -17.25
N ILE A 48 -19.22 7.66 -17.67
CA ILE A 48 -19.00 6.89 -18.90
C ILE A 48 -19.66 5.51 -18.80
N GLU A 49 -19.52 4.82 -17.67
CA GLU A 49 -20.10 3.48 -17.48
C GLU A 49 -21.64 3.53 -17.48
N VAL A 50 -22.24 4.53 -16.81
CA VAL A 50 -23.70 4.73 -16.83
C VAL A 50 -24.17 5.11 -18.24
N ALA A 51 -23.43 5.96 -18.96
CA ALA A 51 -23.78 6.35 -20.33
C ALA A 51 -23.72 5.16 -21.30
N LYS A 52 -22.74 4.26 -21.17
CA LYS A 52 -22.67 3.01 -21.95
C LYS A 52 -23.91 2.15 -21.71
N LEU A 53 -24.36 2.02 -20.47
CA LEU A 53 -25.58 1.28 -20.13
C LEU A 53 -26.81 1.90 -20.80
N LEU A 54 -26.99 3.22 -20.66
CA LEU A 54 -28.11 3.94 -21.26
C LEU A 54 -28.10 3.84 -22.79
N PHE A 55 -26.93 3.94 -23.42
CA PHE A 55 -26.78 3.79 -24.87
C PHE A 55 -27.22 2.41 -25.34
N LYS A 56 -26.77 1.35 -24.66
CA LYS A 56 -27.15 -0.04 -24.99
C LYS A 56 -28.65 -0.29 -24.80
N ARG A 57 -29.25 0.27 -23.75
CA ARG A 57 -30.70 0.18 -23.50
C ARG A 57 -31.52 0.86 -24.60
N ARG A 58 -31.08 2.03 -25.07
CA ARG A 58 -31.74 2.76 -26.15
C ARG A 58 -31.58 2.10 -27.52
N ASN A 59 -30.44 1.44 -27.75
CA ASN A 59 -30.11 0.85 -29.04
C ASN A 59 -30.21 -0.68 -28.97
N GLU A 60 -31.45 -1.18 -28.85
CA GLU A 60 -31.75 -2.60 -28.85
C GLU A 60 -31.09 -3.29 -30.06
N GLY A 61 -30.22 -4.28 -29.80
CA GLY A 61 -29.45 -5.00 -30.83
C GLY A 61 -27.98 -4.61 -30.96
N ARG A 62 -27.51 -3.53 -30.30
CA ARG A 62 -26.08 -3.20 -30.25
C ARG A 62 -25.42 -3.76 -28.98
N ALA A 63 -24.46 -4.67 -29.15
CA ALA A 63 -23.68 -5.22 -28.04
C ALA A 63 -22.61 -4.24 -27.49
N ARG A 64 -22.20 -3.24 -28.29
CA ARG A 64 -21.09 -2.33 -27.99
C ARG A 64 -21.45 -0.89 -28.33
N VAL A 65 -20.87 0.06 -27.60
CA VAL A 65 -20.92 1.49 -27.93
C VAL A 65 -20.04 1.79 -29.16
N PRO A 66 -20.27 2.91 -29.89
CA PRO A 66 -19.44 3.29 -31.02
C PRO A 66 -17.97 3.47 -30.65
N LYS A 67 -17.08 3.28 -31.63
CA LYS A 67 -15.65 3.61 -31.45
C LYS A 67 -15.52 5.11 -31.15
N GLY A 68 -14.72 5.48 -30.15
CA GLY A 68 -14.57 6.87 -29.74
C GLY A 68 -15.61 7.36 -28.73
N PHE A 69 -16.57 6.52 -28.29
CA PHE A 69 -17.62 6.93 -27.36
C PHE A 69 -17.04 7.46 -26.04
N GLU A 70 -16.12 6.71 -25.42
CA GLU A 70 -15.51 7.08 -24.14
C GLU A 70 -14.60 8.30 -24.29
N GLU A 71 -13.85 8.34 -25.40
CA GLU A 71 -12.91 9.40 -25.72
C GLU A 71 -13.63 10.72 -26.05
N SER A 72 -14.87 10.64 -26.56
CA SER A 72 -15.72 11.82 -26.82
C SER A 72 -16.17 12.54 -25.54
N PHE A 73 -16.03 11.89 -24.38
CA PHE A 73 -16.36 12.48 -23.09
C PHE A 73 -15.13 12.75 -22.24
N GLN A 74 -14.76 14.02 -22.20
CA GLN A 74 -13.69 14.54 -21.37
C GLN A 74 -14.24 15.65 -20.48
N LEU A 75 -13.87 15.61 -19.20
CA LEU A 75 -14.14 16.67 -18.24
C LEU A 75 -12.82 17.34 -17.88
N GLY A 76 -12.80 18.66 -17.90
CA GLY A 76 -11.70 19.47 -17.44
C GLY A 76 -12.12 20.30 -16.23
N LEU A 77 -11.23 20.38 -15.23
CA LEU A 77 -11.39 21.31 -14.12
C LEU A 77 -11.27 22.75 -14.65
N ALA A 78 -12.37 23.48 -14.66
CA ALA A 78 -12.46 24.83 -15.23
C ALA A 78 -12.11 25.90 -14.21
N SER A 79 -12.48 25.71 -12.94
CA SER A 79 -12.07 26.60 -11.86
C SER A 79 -12.14 25.89 -10.51
N VAL A 80 -11.34 26.38 -9.56
CA VAL A 80 -11.43 26.05 -8.13
C VAL A 80 -11.72 27.35 -7.39
N GLN A 81 -12.79 27.37 -6.61
CA GLN A 81 -13.21 28.54 -5.84
C GLN A 81 -13.02 28.26 -4.35
N GLY A 82 -12.31 29.18 -3.67
CA GLY A 82 -12.20 29.22 -2.21
C GLY A 82 -13.31 30.09 -1.57
N GLY A 83 -13.40 30.06 -0.25
CA GLY A 83 -14.51 30.63 0.55
C GLY A 83 -15.02 29.56 1.51
N SER A 84 -16.22 29.66 2.12
CA SER A 84 -16.70 28.75 3.19
C SER A 84 -16.64 27.24 2.90
N SER A 85 -16.45 26.83 1.65
CA SER A 85 -16.21 25.46 1.22
C SER A 85 -15.38 25.45 -0.06
N ALA A 86 -14.66 24.36 -0.31
CA ALA A 86 -13.85 24.22 -1.51
C ALA A 86 -14.71 23.74 -2.69
N VAL A 87 -14.80 24.53 -3.78
CA VAL A 87 -15.69 24.23 -4.91
C VAL A 87 -14.88 23.99 -6.18
N ALA A 88 -15.05 22.81 -6.78
CA ALA A 88 -14.52 22.47 -8.10
C ALA A 88 -15.63 22.60 -9.16
N VAL A 89 -15.36 23.36 -10.22
CA VAL A 89 -16.25 23.47 -11.38
C VAL A 89 -15.60 22.76 -12.56
N ALA A 90 -16.30 21.81 -13.17
CA ALA A 90 -15.83 21.06 -14.32
C ALA A 90 -16.72 21.27 -15.55
N ASN A 91 -16.07 21.47 -16.70
CA ASN A 91 -16.70 21.67 -17.99
C ASN A 91 -16.35 20.51 -18.92
N ARG A 92 -17.20 20.25 -19.91
CA ARG A 92 -16.81 19.38 -21.02
C ARG A 92 -15.66 20.01 -21.79
N LEU A 93 -14.61 19.23 -22.05
CA LEU A 93 -13.59 19.61 -23.01
C LEU A 93 -14.11 19.33 -24.43
N PRO A 94 -13.80 20.19 -25.40
CA PRO A 94 -14.11 19.89 -26.80
C PRO A 94 -13.35 18.62 -27.24
N PRO A 95 -13.92 17.81 -28.16
CA PRO A 95 -13.20 16.68 -28.75
C PRO A 95 -11.86 17.16 -29.34
N GLN A 96 -10.76 16.50 -29.02
CA GLN A 96 -9.47 16.85 -29.60
C GLN A 96 -9.49 16.55 -31.12
N ALA A 97 -9.17 17.55 -31.93
CA ALA A 97 -9.15 17.47 -33.40
C ALA A 97 -8.10 16.49 -33.98
N THR A 98 -7.31 15.83 -33.13
CA THR A 98 -6.27 14.86 -33.50
C THR A 98 -6.81 13.47 -33.85
N LEU A 99 -8.07 13.16 -33.53
CA LEU A 99 -8.73 11.99 -34.08
C LEU A 99 -9.18 12.31 -35.52
N GLN A 100 -8.31 12.02 -36.50
CA GLN A 100 -8.64 11.95 -37.94
C GLN A 100 -9.60 10.79 -38.25
N ILE A 101 -10.57 10.54 -37.39
CA ILE A 101 -11.72 9.73 -37.70
C ILE A 101 -12.75 10.74 -38.22
N PRO A 102 -13.25 10.61 -39.45
CA PRO A 102 -14.40 11.39 -39.86
C PRO A 102 -15.57 10.97 -38.94
N LEU A 103 -15.76 11.69 -37.82
CA LEU A 103 -16.98 11.59 -37.04
C LEU A 103 -18.08 12.11 -37.96
N ILE A 104 -18.88 11.17 -38.44
CA ILE A 104 -20.11 11.47 -39.18
C ILE A 104 -21.03 12.17 -38.17
N GLY A 105 -21.12 13.49 -38.28
CA GLY A 105 -22.01 14.31 -37.47
C GLY A 105 -21.38 14.85 -36.18
N ASP A 106 -21.89 15.99 -35.75
CA ASP A 106 -21.72 16.56 -34.42
C ASP A 106 -22.17 15.51 -33.39
N THR A 107 -21.26 14.62 -32.98
CA THR A 107 -21.64 13.40 -32.25
C THR A 107 -21.78 13.72 -30.77
N SER A 108 -22.81 14.51 -30.45
CA SER A 108 -23.26 14.71 -29.09
C SER A 108 -24.03 13.48 -28.65
N TYR A 109 -23.48 12.70 -27.71
CA TYR A 109 -24.16 11.58 -27.07
C TYR A 109 -24.96 12.10 -25.86
N PRO A 110 -26.31 12.19 -25.94
CA PRO A 110 -27.15 12.67 -24.83
C PRO A 110 -27.07 11.75 -23.60
N GLU A 111 -26.62 10.51 -23.77
CA GLU A 111 -26.49 9.52 -22.68
C GLU A 111 -25.56 9.99 -21.56
N PHE A 112 -24.64 10.91 -21.81
CA PHE A 112 -23.78 11.47 -20.78
C PHE A 112 -24.50 12.48 -19.87
N GLU A 113 -25.35 13.36 -20.42
CA GLU A 113 -26.23 14.23 -19.65
C GLU A 113 -27.25 13.40 -18.85
N GLU A 114 -27.79 12.35 -19.48
CA GLU A 114 -28.74 11.43 -18.85
C GLU A 114 -28.06 10.60 -17.75
N ALA A 115 -26.81 10.16 -17.96
CA ALA A 115 -26.02 9.46 -16.94
C ALA A 115 -25.80 10.32 -15.69
N ARG A 116 -25.51 11.60 -15.89
CA ARG A 116 -25.39 12.58 -14.80
C ARG A 116 -26.68 12.71 -14.01
N GLN A 117 -27.82 12.86 -14.70
CA GLN A 117 -29.14 12.91 -14.07
C GLN A 117 -29.49 11.61 -13.35
N TYR A 118 -29.12 10.47 -13.93
CA TYR A 118 -29.34 9.16 -13.34
C TYR A 118 -28.60 9.01 -12.00
N ILE A 119 -27.32 9.39 -11.95
CA ILE A 119 -26.52 9.35 -10.71
C ILE A 119 -27.11 10.31 -9.67
N GLU A 120 -27.48 11.53 -10.06
CA GLU A 120 -28.11 12.51 -9.18
C GLU A 120 -29.39 11.95 -8.54
N GLN A 121 -30.28 11.40 -9.36
CA GLN A 121 -31.55 10.81 -8.89
C GLN A 121 -31.33 9.61 -7.98
N LEU A 122 -30.35 8.75 -8.28
CA LEU A 122 -29.99 7.63 -7.43
C LEU A 122 -29.54 8.12 -6.05
N ILE A 123 -28.59 9.06 -6.00
CA ILE A 123 -28.08 9.64 -4.76
C ILE A 123 -29.22 10.28 -3.98
N GLN A 124 -30.10 11.04 -4.65
CA GLN A 124 -31.24 11.68 -4.02
C GLN A 124 -32.21 10.68 -3.40
N ARG A 125 -32.53 9.57 -4.09
CA ARG A 125 -33.41 8.50 -3.57
C ARG A 125 -32.79 7.80 -2.37
N VAL A 126 -31.48 7.52 -2.43
CA VAL A 126 -30.75 6.87 -1.32
C VAL A 126 -30.68 7.80 -0.10
N ASN A 127 -30.44 9.10 -0.31
CA ASN A 127 -30.49 10.09 0.78
C ASN A 127 -31.87 10.19 1.43
N ALA A 128 -32.94 10.14 0.63
CA ALA A 128 -34.30 10.30 1.13
C ALA A 128 -34.82 9.06 1.87
N SER A 129 -34.47 7.85 1.41
CA SER A 129 -35.05 6.59 1.91
C SER A 129 -34.07 5.72 2.70
N GLY A 130 -32.76 5.96 2.57
CA GLY A 130 -31.70 5.07 3.05
C GLY A 130 -31.59 3.75 2.27
N GLN A 131 -32.34 3.59 1.17
CA GLN A 131 -32.43 2.37 0.37
C GLN A 131 -32.08 2.64 -1.09
N VAL A 132 -31.45 1.65 -1.72
CA VAL A 132 -31.16 1.66 -3.16
C VAL A 132 -32.40 1.13 -3.90
N PRO A 133 -32.87 1.79 -4.97
CA PRO A 133 -34.01 1.33 -5.74
C PRO A 133 -33.82 -0.09 -6.29
N GLU A 134 -34.88 -0.90 -6.29
CA GLU A 134 -34.82 -2.28 -6.78
C GLU A 134 -34.43 -2.38 -8.25
N ASP A 135 -34.79 -1.36 -9.05
CA ASP A 135 -34.46 -1.24 -10.48
C ASP A 135 -33.01 -0.77 -10.73
N PHE A 136 -32.21 -0.56 -9.67
CA PHE A 136 -30.80 -0.20 -9.80
C PHE A 136 -29.99 -1.37 -10.43
N PRO A 137 -29.30 -1.13 -11.56
CA PRO A 137 -28.57 -2.15 -12.32
C PRO A 137 -27.41 -2.74 -11.52
N GLU A 138 -27.30 -4.06 -11.51
CA GLU A 138 -26.28 -4.79 -10.74
C GLU A 138 -24.86 -4.40 -11.16
N GLU A 139 -24.61 -4.31 -12.47
CA GLU A 139 -23.31 -3.99 -13.06
C GLU A 139 -22.76 -2.59 -12.72
N LEU A 140 -23.60 -1.68 -12.19
CA LEU A 140 -23.18 -0.33 -11.82
C LEU A 140 -22.74 -0.22 -10.36
N ALA A 141 -23.14 -1.12 -9.46
CA ALA A 141 -22.86 -0.99 -8.03
C ALA A 141 -21.36 -0.89 -7.73
N GLY A 142 -20.56 -1.83 -8.24
CA GLY A 142 -19.11 -1.82 -8.10
C GLY A 142 -18.42 -0.59 -8.72
N LYS A 143 -19.05 0.10 -9.69
CA LYS A 143 -18.49 1.30 -10.33
C LYS A 143 -18.48 2.53 -9.41
N PHE A 144 -19.21 2.49 -8.30
CA PHE A 144 -19.16 3.52 -7.26
C PHE A 144 -17.95 3.38 -6.32
N ASN A 145 -17.24 2.24 -6.31
CA ASN A 145 -16.08 2.04 -5.44
C ASN A 145 -15.04 3.17 -5.59
N PRO A 146 -14.56 3.52 -6.80
CA PRO A 146 -13.50 4.53 -6.90
C PRO A 146 -13.97 5.95 -6.59
N PHE A 147 -15.27 6.27 -6.74
CA PHE A 147 -15.78 7.62 -6.54
C PHE A 147 -16.09 7.91 -5.08
N GLY A 148 -15.36 8.86 -4.48
CA GLY A 148 -15.48 9.25 -3.08
C GLY A 148 -14.65 8.37 -2.14
N LYS A 149 -13.71 7.58 -2.68
CA LYS A 149 -12.83 6.72 -1.89
C LYS A 149 -11.90 7.55 -0.99
N SER A 150 -11.56 8.78 -1.40
CA SER A 150 -10.67 9.66 -0.63
C SER A 150 -11.37 10.39 0.52
N LEU A 151 -12.71 10.35 0.59
CA LEU A 151 -13.48 11.03 1.62
C LEU A 151 -13.33 10.34 2.98
N HIS A 152 -13.09 11.12 4.04
CA HIS A 152 -13.16 10.65 5.41
C HIS A 152 -14.60 10.66 5.95
N ASP A 153 -14.84 10.05 7.12
CA ASP A 153 -16.19 9.86 7.69
C ASP A 153 -16.99 11.14 7.92
N ASN A 154 -16.31 12.26 8.19
CA ASN A 154 -16.92 13.58 8.37
C ASN A 154 -16.86 14.46 7.11
N GLU A 155 -16.47 13.90 5.97
CA GLU A 155 -16.32 14.59 4.71
C GLU A 155 -17.43 14.18 3.72
N TYR A 156 -17.82 15.13 2.88
CA TYR A 156 -18.81 14.88 1.84
C TYR A 156 -18.62 15.81 0.65
N VAL A 157 -19.19 15.41 -0.49
CA VAL A 157 -19.30 16.24 -1.68
C VAL A 157 -20.75 16.52 -2.00
N GLU A 158 -21.06 17.78 -2.27
CA GLU A 158 -22.32 18.21 -2.83
C GLU A 158 -22.16 18.39 -4.34
N LEU A 159 -22.89 17.59 -5.11
CA LEU A 159 -22.90 17.64 -6.56
C LEU A 159 -24.07 18.50 -7.02
N SER A 160 -23.77 19.60 -7.71
CA SER A 160 -24.73 20.43 -8.43
C SER A 160 -24.39 20.44 -9.92
N PHE A 161 -25.43 20.67 -10.70
CA PHE A 161 -25.49 20.42 -12.13
C PHE A 161 -26.12 21.59 -12.88
N GLY A 162 -26.05 22.79 -12.28
CA GLY A 162 -26.83 23.97 -12.64
C GLY A 162 -28.22 24.00 -11.97
N SER A 163 -28.52 23.06 -11.08
CA SER A 163 -29.73 22.99 -10.27
C SER A 163 -29.53 23.68 -8.91
N ALA A 164 -30.62 24.25 -8.37
CA ALA A 164 -30.60 24.90 -7.05
C ALA A 164 -30.46 23.90 -5.87
N ASN A 165 -30.67 22.61 -6.13
CA ASN A 165 -30.71 21.56 -5.11
C ASN A 165 -29.51 20.61 -5.32
N PRO A 166 -28.35 20.90 -4.73
CA PRO A 166 -27.23 19.96 -4.76
C PRO A 166 -27.60 18.64 -4.07
N VAL A 167 -27.08 17.53 -4.57
CA VAL A 167 -27.19 16.23 -3.89
C VAL A 167 -25.91 15.94 -3.12
N ARG A 168 -26.05 15.57 -1.85
CA ARG A 168 -24.93 15.19 -0.99
C ARG A 168 -24.53 13.73 -1.24
N TYR A 169 -23.24 13.48 -1.40
CA TYR A 169 -22.65 12.16 -1.53
C TYR A 169 -21.49 12.03 -0.54
N ASP A 170 -21.50 10.95 0.25
CA ASP A 170 -20.52 10.64 1.27
C ASP A 170 -20.31 9.12 1.37
N ASN A 171 -19.44 8.68 2.29
CA ASN A 171 -19.14 7.26 2.49
C ASN A 171 -20.38 6.43 2.84
N TYR A 172 -21.36 7.01 3.52
CA TYR A 172 -22.61 6.30 3.84
C TYR A 172 -23.41 5.99 2.57
N VAL A 173 -23.65 6.99 1.72
CA VAL A 173 -24.37 6.80 0.44
C VAL A 173 -23.60 5.83 -0.46
N ARG A 174 -22.28 6.02 -0.59
CA ARG A 174 -21.38 5.15 -1.35
C ARG A 174 -21.50 3.69 -0.91
N LYS A 175 -21.34 3.42 0.39
CA LYS A 175 -21.45 2.08 0.99
C LYS A 175 -22.81 1.44 0.70
N LYS A 176 -23.91 2.19 0.83
CA LYS A 176 -25.27 1.69 0.53
C LYS A 176 -25.43 1.27 -0.93
N ILE A 177 -24.94 2.08 -1.87
CA ILE A 177 -25.01 1.78 -3.31
C ILE A 177 -24.22 0.51 -3.63
N ILE A 178 -22.98 0.41 -3.17
CA ILE A 178 -22.10 -0.72 -3.47
C ILE A 178 -22.66 -2.02 -2.87
N LEU A 179 -22.98 -2.02 -1.58
CA LEU A 179 -23.45 -3.21 -0.85
C LEU A 179 -24.89 -3.63 -1.19
N SER A 180 -25.58 -2.88 -2.07
CA SER A 180 -26.88 -3.31 -2.60
C SER A 180 -26.76 -4.49 -3.57
N ARG A 181 -25.57 -4.73 -4.14
CA ARG A 181 -25.28 -5.77 -5.13
C ARG A 181 -23.96 -6.49 -4.89
N GLU A 182 -22.99 -5.80 -4.28
CA GLU A 182 -21.68 -6.37 -3.94
C GLU A 182 -21.64 -6.91 -2.51
N ALA A 183 -20.81 -7.92 -2.26
CA ALA A 183 -20.59 -8.45 -0.91
C ALA A 183 -19.64 -7.57 -0.08
N THR A 184 -18.77 -6.82 -0.76
CA THR A 184 -17.74 -5.99 -0.14
C THR A 184 -17.63 -4.64 -0.83
N TYR A 185 -17.14 -3.64 -0.09
CA TYR A 185 -16.79 -2.33 -0.62
C TYR A 185 -15.36 -1.96 -0.22
N GLU A 186 -14.73 -1.08 -0.98
CA GLU A 186 -13.37 -0.65 -0.69
C GLU A 186 -13.37 0.54 0.28
N ALA A 187 -12.53 0.53 1.31
CA ALA A 187 -12.36 1.64 2.24
C ALA A 187 -10.89 1.79 2.66
N SER A 188 -10.58 2.87 3.38
CA SER A 188 -9.26 3.07 3.95
C SER A 188 -8.95 2.03 5.03
N VAL A 189 -7.68 1.64 5.10
CA VAL A 189 -7.10 0.86 6.20
C VAL A 189 -6.11 1.78 6.87
N ASP A 190 -6.24 1.95 8.18
CA ASP A 190 -5.29 2.69 9.01
C ASP A 190 -5.26 2.06 10.41
N GLU A 191 -4.67 0.87 10.50
CA GLU A 191 -4.73 0.03 11.70
C GLU A 191 -3.40 -0.67 11.98
N TYR A 192 -3.25 -1.16 13.22
CA TYR A 192 -2.08 -1.92 13.64
C TYR A 192 -2.26 -3.41 13.36
N PHE A 193 -1.20 -4.01 12.83
CA PHE A 193 -1.09 -5.44 12.54
C PHE A 193 0.23 -5.99 13.11
N THR A 194 0.32 -7.30 13.24
CA THR A 194 1.57 -8.02 13.51
C THR A 194 2.02 -8.74 12.25
N LEU A 195 3.19 -8.37 11.71
CA LEU A 195 3.87 -9.10 10.65
C LEU A 195 4.28 -10.47 11.17
N ASN A 196 3.95 -11.53 10.44
CA ASN A 196 4.20 -12.92 10.81
C ASN A 196 4.94 -13.70 9.70
N GLY A 197 5.78 -13.01 8.93
CA GLY A 197 6.58 -13.59 7.84
C GLY A 197 5.93 -13.41 6.46
N GLY A 198 6.32 -14.24 5.50
CA GLY A 198 5.85 -14.16 4.12
C GLY A 198 6.30 -15.33 3.25
N VAL A 199 5.87 -15.32 1.99
CA VAL A 199 6.24 -16.30 0.95
C VAL A 199 7.07 -15.59 -0.12
N VAL A 200 8.34 -15.97 -0.22
CA VAL A 200 9.31 -15.37 -1.16
C VAL A 200 8.86 -15.51 -2.61
N ASP A 201 8.42 -16.71 -3.02
CA ASP A 201 8.02 -17.00 -4.41
C ASP A 201 6.86 -16.12 -4.90
N THR A 202 5.95 -15.73 -4.01
CA THR A 202 4.77 -14.94 -4.37
C THR A 202 4.91 -13.47 -4.02
N GLY A 203 5.95 -13.09 -3.27
CA GLY A 203 6.12 -11.75 -2.70
C GLY A 203 5.02 -11.38 -1.69
N THR A 204 4.42 -12.38 -1.04
CA THR A 204 3.29 -12.17 -0.12
C THR A 204 3.80 -12.02 1.31
N ILE A 205 3.26 -11.06 2.05
CA ILE A 205 3.50 -10.88 3.49
C ILE A 205 2.23 -11.27 4.27
N HIS A 206 2.43 -12.03 5.35
CA HIS A 206 1.39 -12.46 6.26
C HIS A 206 1.31 -11.52 7.45
N VAL A 207 0.10 -11.08 7.79
CA VAL A 207 -0.16 -10.26 8.97
C VAL A 207 -1.32 -10.81 9.78
N ARG A 208 -1.38 -10.44 11.06
CA ARG A 208 -2.57 -10.60 11.90
C ARG A 208 -3.03 -9.28 12.46
N ASP A 209 -4.34 -9.07 12.52
CA ASP A 209 -4.92 -7.93 13.21
C ASP A 209 -4.86 -8.10 14.75
N GLY A 210 -5.34 -7.10 15.50
CA GLY A 210 -5.41 -7.17 16.96
C GLY A 210 -6.35 -8.25 17.52
N ARG A 211 -7.17 -8.90 16.69
CA ARG A 211 -8.06 -10.01 17.05
C ARG A 211 -7.47 -11.37 16.66
N GLY A 212 -6.30 -11.39 16.02
CA GLY A 212 -5.62 -12.59 15.54
C GLY A 212 -6.10 -13.09 14.17
N GLU A 213 -6.97 -12.36 13.47
CA GLU A 213 -7.43 -12.70 12.12
C GLU A 213 -6.29 -12.49 11.12
N ALA A 214 -6.10 -13.45 10.23
CA ALA A 214 -4.99 -13.46 9.29
C ALA A 214 -5.35 -12.76 7.98
N PHE A 215 -4.43 -11.93 7.49
CA PHE A 215 -4.54 -11.27 6.20
C PHE A 215 -3.21 -11.35 5.46
N ASP A 216 -3.32 -11.25 4.14
CA ASP A 216 -2.17 -11.22 3.23
C ASP A 216 -2.19 -9.92 2.44
N TYR A 217 -1.02 -9.36 2.19
CA TYR A 217 -0.85 -8.27 1.23
C TYR A 217 0.47 -8.42 0.48
N LYS A 218 0.59 -7.67 -0.62
CA LYS A 218 1.84 -7.58 -1.39
C LYS A 218 2.40 -6.17 -1.24
N PRO A 219 3.61 -6.01 -0.66
CA PRO A 219 4.30 -4.73 -0.63
C PRO A 219 4.49 -4.13 -2.03
N LEU A 220 4.58 -2.81 -2.13
CA LEU A 220 4.67 -2.10 -3.41
C LEU A 220 6.04 -2.26 -4.06
N THR A 221 7.07 -2.48 -3.25
CA THR A 221 8.46 -2.62 -3.72
C THR A 221 9.14 -3.86 -3.14
N GLN A 222 10.16 -4.34 -3.85
CA GLN A 222 11.01 -5.43 -3.37
C GLN A 222 11.71 -5.06 -2.04
N ALA A 223 12.08 -3.80 -1.86
CA ALA A 223 12.73 -3.33 -0.63
C ALA A 223 11.78 -3.40 0.57
N GLU A 224 10.51 -3.01 0.40
CA GLU A 224 9.49 -3.15 1.45
C GLU A 224 9.21 -4.62 1.77
N PHE A 225 9.17 -5.49 0.76
CA PHE A 225 9.03 -6.93 0.96
C PHE A 225 10.18 -7.51 1.80
N GLN A 226 11.43 -7.22 1.42
CA GLN A 226 12.60 -7.67 2.17
C GLN A 226 12.57 -7.14 3.60
N ARG A 227 12.28 -5.85 3.80
CA ARG A 227 12.17 -5.28 5.14
C ARG A 227 11.10 -5.97 5.99
N ALA A 228 9.92 -6.23 5.42
CA ALA A 228 8.82 -6.88 6.13
C ALA A 228 9.16 -8.32 6.52
N LEU A 229 9.82 -9.07 5.63
CA LEU A 229 10.26 -10.44 5.89
C LEU A 229 11.33 -10.49 6.99
N LEU A 230 12.32 -9.60 6.92
CA LEU A 230 13.44 -9.55 7.86
C LEU A 230 13.05 -9.01 9.24
N SER A 231 12.02 -8.18 9.33
CA SER A 231 11.59 -7.57 10.59
C SER A 231 10.57 -8.43 11.36
N ALA A 232 10.04 -9.49 10.75
CA ALA A 232 9.01 -10.31 11.41
C ALA A 232 9.61 -11.20 12.53
N PRO A 233 8.91 -11.39 13.66
CA PRO A 233 7.60 -10.82 13.99
C PRO A 233 7.70 -9.41 14.58
N VAL A 234 6.95 -8.45 14.02
CA VAL A 234 6.91 -7.08 14.54
C VAL A 234 5.54 -6.45 14.35
N LYS A 235 5.17 -5.59 15.30
CA LYS A 235 3.97 -4.77 15.19
C LYS A 235 4.24 -3.61 14.24
N VAL A 236 3.33 -3.44 13.27
CA VAL A 236 3.39 -2.37 12.26
C VAL A 236 2.03 -1.71 12.13
N ARG A 237 2.01 -0.48 11.63
CA ARG A 237 0.79 0.18 11.19
C ARG A 237 0.68 0.06 9.69
N LEU A 238 -0.43 -0.48 9.19
CA LEU A 238 -0.72 -0.54 7.76
C LEU A 238 -1.63 0.62 7.39
N ILE A 239 -1.22 1.41 6.39
CA ILE A 239 -2.00 2.54 5.86
C ILE A 239 -2.25 2.31 4.38
N GLY A 240 -3.51 2.35 3.95
CA GLY A 240 -3.88 2.21 2.55
C GLY A 240 -5.34 1.89 2.37
N SER A 241 -5.65 0.81 1.65
CA SER A 241 -7.01 0.39 1.35
C SER A 241 -7.25 -1.11 1.52
N GLY A 242 -8.51 -1.47 1.77
CA GLY A 242 -8.97 -2.84 1.97
C GLY A 242 -10.41 -3.03 1.53
N LEU A 243 -10.83 -4.28 1.35
CA LEU A 243 -12.21 -4.66 1.12
C LEU A 243 -12.87 -4.98 2.45
N PHE A 244 -13.99 -4.33 2.72
CA PHE A 244 -14.79 -4.48 3.93
C PHE A 244 -16.16 -5.03 3.58
N ASP A 245 -16.77 -5.79 4.48
CA ASP A 245 -18.14 -6.26 4.31
C ASP A 245 -19.17 -5.25 4.85
N ARG A 246 -20.43 -5.68 4.93
CA ARG A 246 -21.53 -4.84 5.45
C ARG A 246 -21.39 -4.42 6.90
N ASP A 247 -20.69 -5.20 7.71
CA ASP A 247 -20.50 -5.00 9.14
C ASP A 247 -19.18 -4.26 9.43
N ASP A 248 -18.59 -3.63 8.40
CA ASP A 248 -17.30 -2.92 8.47
C ASP A 248 -16.15 -3.83 8.88
N LYS A 249 -16.27 -5.14 8.62
CA LYS A 249 -15.21 -6.09 8.88
C LYS A 249 -14.28 -6.17 7.67
N LEU A 250 -12.99 -5.94 7.90
CA LEU A 250 -11.95 -6.14 6.90
C LEU A 250 -11.97 -7.60 6.43
N ARG A 251 -12.05 -7.80 5.11
CA ARG A 251 -12.03 -9.11 4.44
C ARG A 251 -10.76 -9.33 3.66
N ARG A 252 -10.14 -8.26 3.15
CA ARG A 252 -8.93 -8.35 2.35
C ARG A 252 -8.16 -7.03 2.37
N LEU A 253 -6.84 -7.09 2.54
CA LEU A 253 -5.96 -5.96 2.29
C LEU A 253 -5.74 -5.81 0.77
N MET A 254 -5.81 -4.57 0.28
CA MET A 254 -5.58 -4.24 -1.11
C MET A 254 -4.18 -3.63 -1.23
N GLU A 255 -4.10 -2.33 -1.49
CA GLU A 255 -2.85 -1.59 -1.55
C GLU A 255 -2.61 -0.93 -0.20
N VAL A 256 -1.57 -1.37 0.52
CA VAL A 256 -1.18 -0.83 1.82
C VAL A 256 0.31 -0.59 1.91
N SER A 257 0.68 0.53 2.52
CA SER A 257 2.04 0.86 2.95
C SER A 257 2.25 0.41 4.39
N THR A 258 3.46 -0.03 4.71
CA THR A 258 3.84 -0.49 6.05
C THR A 258 4.63 0.59 6.77
N LEU A 259 4.07 1.15 7.84
CA LEU A 259 4.77 2.01 8.76
C LEU A 259 5.25 1.21 9.95
N TYR A 260 6.56 1.26 10.17
CA TYR A 260 7.21 0.64 11.33
C TYR A 260 7.27 1.69 12.44
N ASP A 261 6.78 1.37 13.63
CA ASP A 261 7.04 2.19 14.81
C ASP A 261 8.54 2.07 15.12
N GLU A 262 9.36 3.05 14.71
CA GLU A 262 10.82 3.14 14.88
C GLU A 262 11.52 1.78 15.11
N VAL A 263 11.44 0.88 14.12
CA VAL A 263 12.14 -0.39 14.21
C VAL A 263 13.61 -0.14 13.92
N ILE A 264 14.44 -0.27 14.96
CA ILE A 264 15.89 -0.41 14.84
C ILE A 264 16.11 -1.73 14.10
N ILE A 265 16.42 -1.66 12.80
CA ILE A 265 16.93 -2.82 12.07
C ILE A 265 18.28 -3.16 12.73
N PRO A 266 18.45 -4.34 13.33
CA PRO A 266 19.72 -4.69 13.95
C PRO A 266 20.85 -4.58 12.92
N GLU A 267 21.98 -3.97 13.29
CA GLU A 267 23.09 -3.70 12.36
C GLU A 267 23.59 -4.97 11.65
N TYR A 268 23.50 -6.12 12.33
CA TYR A 268 23.88 -7.42 11.76
C TYR A 268 23.05 -7.79 10.52
N ILE A 269 21.77 -7.37 10.43
CA ILE A 269 20.92 -7.62 9.26
C ILE A 269 21.46 -6.88 8.03
N THR A 270 21.81 -5.60 8.19
CA THR A 270 22.43 -4.80 7.11
C THR A 270 23.74 -5.45 6.67
N ARG A 271 24.55 -5.88 7.64
CA ARG A 271 25.84 -6.51 7.36
C ARG A 271 25.71 -7.85 6.64
N LEU A 272 24.71 -8.69 6.96
CA LEU A 272 24.45 -9.92 6.21
C LEU A 272 24.04 -9.65 4.75
N SER A 273 23.27 -8.59 4.50
CA SER A 273 22.95 -8.18 3.13
C SER A 273 24.16 -7.70 2.34
N GLU A 274 25.20 -7.18 2.99
CA GLU A 274 26.47 -6.85 2.32
C GLU A 274 27.23 -8.13 2.00
N ILE A 275 27.32 -9.06 2.96
CA ILE A 275 28.00 -10.35 2.81
C ILE A 275 27.38 -11.17 1.69
N SER A 276 26.05 -11.14 1.53
CA SER A 276 25.35 -11.85 0.45
C SER A 276 25.70 -11.36 -0.96
N ARG A 277 26.36 -10.20 -1.07
CA ARG A 277 26.81 -9.59 -2.33
C ARG A 277 28.31 -9.72 -2.55
N THR A 278 29.00 -10.47 -1.69
CA THR A 278 30.43 -10.72 -1.84
C THR A 278 30.68 -11.45 -3.15
N GLU A 279 31.65 -10.98 -3.93
CA GLU A 279 32.06 -11.60 -5.19
C GLU A 279 33.07 -12.74 -4.95
N VAL A 280 33.09 -13.72 -5.85
CA VAL A 280 34.10 -14.80 -5.81
C VAL A 280 35.50 -14.19 -5.95
N GLY A 281 36.44 -14.67 -5.14
CA GLY A 281 37.83 -14.18 -5.20
C GLY A 281 38.08 -12.88 -4.41
N TRP A 282 37.17 -12.47 -3.51
CA TRP A 282 37.27 -11.24 -2.73
C TRP A 282 38.51 -11.14 -1.80
N TYR A 283 39.13 -12.27 -1.44
CA TYR A 283 40.26 -12.34 -0.52
C TYR A 283 41.59 -12.65 -1.25
N ASP A 284 41.67 -13.76 -2.01
CA ASP A 284 42.91 -14.20 -2.67
C ASP A 284 42.70 -14.87 -4.05
N GLY A 285 41.69 -14.44 -4.80
CA GLY A 285 41.60 -14.67 -6.25
C GLY A 285 40.97 -16.00 -6.70
N GLU A 286 40.62 -16.90 -5.79
CA GLU A 286 39.82 -18.10 -6.07
C GLU A 286 38.87 -18.50 -4.91
N ASN A 287 38.81 -17.70 -3.85
CA ASN A 287 38.08 -18.06 -2.65
C ASN A 287 36.54 -18.05 -2.85
N PRO A 288 35.82 -19.05 -2.29
CA PRO A 288 34.36 -19.12 -2.37
C PRO A 288 33.67 -17.99 -1.62
N VAL A 289 32.39 -17.79 -1.95
CA VAL A 289 31.48 -16.87 -1.25
C VAL A 289 30.58 -17.65 -0.30
N PRO A 290 30.11 -17.04 0.80
CA PRO A 290 29.09 -17.65 1.64
C PRO A 290 27.84 -18.02 0.85
N THR A 291 27.33 -19.22 1.10
CA THR A 291 26.08 -19.70 0.49
C THR A 291 24.85 -19.05 1.14
N ASP A 292 23.72 -19.03 0.43
CA ASP A 292 22.44 -18.59 1.01
C ASP A 292 22.07 -19.39 2.27
N ASP A 293 22.39 -20.69 2.28
CA ASP A 293 22.23 -21.57 3.43
C ASP A 293 23.02 -21.08 4.65
N CYS A 294 24.25 -20.61 4.44
CA CYS A 294 25.11 -20.06 5.48
C CYS A 294 24.55 -18.73 6.02
N ILE A 295 24.09 -17.84 5.13
CA ILE A 295 23.48 -16.55 5.48
C ILE A 295 22.21 -16.74 6.30
N ASN A 296 21.33 -17.64 5.85
CA ASN A 296 20.07 -17.89 6.54
C ASN A 296 20.30 -18.60 7.90
N ALA A 297 21.29 -19.49 8.00
CA ALA A 297 21.68 -20.11 9.26
C ALA A 297 22.16 -19.06 10.28
N ILE A 298 23.12 -18.21 9.92
CA ILE A 298 23.63 -17.20 10.86
C ILE A 298 22.56 -16.14 11.21
N GLN A 299 21.70 -15.78 10.25
CA GLN A 299 20.56 -14.91 10.53
C GLN A 299 19.60 -15.53 11.54
N SER A 300 19.25 -16.82 11.35
CA SER A 300 18.38 -17.56 12.28
C SER A 300 18.99 -17.61 13.68
N PHE A 301 20.30 -17.88 13.77
CA PHE A 301 21.03 -17.89 15.03
C PHE A 301 20.96 -16.54 15.76
N LEU A 302 21.28 -15.44 15.07
CA LEU A 302 21.31 -14.09 15.66
C LEU A 302 19.92 -13.49 15.93
N SER A 303 18.88 -13.96 15.25
CA SER A 303 17.49 -13.52 15.48
C SER A 303 16.89 -14.03 16.80
N SER A 304 17.58 -14.91 17.50
CA SER A 304 17.15 -15.44 18.78
C SER A 304 17.16 -14.37 19.88
N LYS A 305 16.07 -14.27 20.65
CA LYS A 305 15.88 -13.36 21.80
C LYS A 305 17.00 -13.41 22.84
N ILE A 306 17.80 -14.48 22.85
CA ILE A 306 18.88 -14.64 23.82
C ILE A 306 20.01 -13.64 23.54
N PHE A 307 20.20 -13.22 22.27
CA PHE A 307 21.24 -12.25 21.90
C PHE A 307 20.89 -10.80 22.27
N ASP A 308 19.60 -10.49 22.51
CA ASP A 308 19.18 -9.18 23.05
C ASP A 308 19.81 -8.90 24.44
N ALA A 309 20.25 -9.94 25.15
CA ALA A 309 20.79 -9.85 26.51
C ALA A 309 22.32 -9.67 26.57
N LEU A 310 23.06 -9.81 25.46
CA LEU A 310 24.53 -9.78 25.49
C LEU A 310 25.15 -8.38 25.47
N ASP A 311 24.35 -7.32 25.25
CA ASP A 311 24.77 -5.90 25.20
C ASP A 311 26.13 -5.68 24.49
N SER A 312 26.38 -6.46 23.44
CA SER A 312 27.66 -6.52 22.73
C SER A 312 27.41 -6.48 21.24
N ASN A 313 28.15 -5.64 20.53
CA ASN A 313 28.07 -5.53 19.08
C ASN A 313 28.59 -6.82 18.45
N VAL A 314 27.74 -7.45 17.63
CA VAL A 314 28.13 -8.62 16.84
C VAL A 314 28.84 -8.14 15.58
N TYR A 315 30.08 -8.55 15.40
CA TYR A 315 30.80 -8.33 14.16
C TYR A 315 30.61 -9.52 13.24
N LEU A 316 30.30 -9.26 11.97
CA LEU A 316 30.06 -10.28 10.96
C LEU A 316 31.05 -10.16 9.80
N TYR A 317 31.68 -11.29 9.48
CA TYR A 317 32.67 -11.37 8.40
C TYR A 317 32.45 -12.62 7.54
N PRO A 318 32.58 -12.51 6.21
CA PRO A 318 32.81 -13.68 5.37
C PRO A 318 34.22 -14.20 5.62
N THR A 319 34.41 -15.52 5.52
CA THR A 319 35.75 -16.14 5.61
C THR A 319 36.27 -16.55 4.21
N PRO A 320 37.59 -16.69 4.03
CA PRO A 320 38.17 -17.23 2.79
C PRO A 320 37.67 -18.64 2.45
N GLU A 321 37.17 -19.40 3.42
CA GLU A 321 36.64 -20.74 3.24
C GLU A 321 35.17 -20.76 2.76
N GLY A 322 34.53 -19.58 2.63
CA GLY A 322 33.11 -19.46 2.24
C GLY A 322 32.15 -19.62 3.42
N GLU A 323 32.63 -19.38 4.64
CA GLU A 323 31.86 -19.42 5.88
C GLU A 323 31.44 -18.00 6.30
N ILE A 324 30.57 -17.90 7.31
CA ILE A 324 30.32 -16.64 8.02
C ILE A 324 30.74 -16.82 9.47
N SER A 325 31.55 -15.88 9.96
CA SER A 325 31.92 -15.75 11.37
C SER A 325 31.13 -14.62 11.99
N ALA A 326 30.41 -14.92 13.08
CA ALA A 326 29.88 -13.94 14.00
C ALA A 326 30.78 -13.87 15.23
N GLU A 327 31.19 -12.67 15.63
CA GLU A 327 32.22 -12.46 16.66
C GLU A 327 31.76 -11.43 17.70
N TRP A 328 32.11 -11.69 18.95
CA TRP A 328 31.82 -10.87 20.13
C TRP A 328 33.05 -10.76 21.02
N SER A 329 33.21 -9.61 21.66
CA SER A 329 34.18 -9.42 22.75
C SER A 329 33.45 -9.35 24.09
N ILE A 330 33.72 -10.29 24.99
CA ILE A 330 33.11 -10.37 26.33
C ILE A 330 34.22 -10.34 27.38
N GLY A 331 34.49 -9.16 27.94
CA GLY A 331 35.63 -8.97 28.83
C GLY A 331 36.95 -9.32 28.13
N ASP A 332 37.71 -10.27 28.69
CA ASP A 332 38.98 -10.75 28.12
C ASP A 332 38.80 -11.86 27.06
N TRP A 333 37.56 -12.23 26.73
CA TRP A 333 37.23 -13.28 25.79
C TRP A 333 36.83 -12.73 24.43
N GLU A 334 37.45 -13.25 23.38
CA GLU A 334 36.94 -13.15 22.01
C GLU A 334 36.19 -14.44 21.70
N VAL A 335 34.89 -14.33 21.44
CA VAL A 335 34.00 -15.47 21.19
C VAL A 335 33.51 -15.39 19.75
N SER A 336 33.46 -16.53 19.06
CA SER A 336 32.90 -16.60 17.72
C SER A 336 31.98 -17.79 17.53
N ALA A 337 31.05 -17.63 16.60
CA ALA A 337 30.20 -18.67 16.06
C ALA A 337 30.38 -18.67 14.55
N THR A 338 30.98 -19.74 14.02
CA THR A 338 31.32 -19.87 12.60
C THR A 338 30.50 -20.99 11.98
N THR A 339 29.88 -20.72 10.83
CA THR A 339 29.09 -21.71 10.09
C THR A 339 29.48 -21.75 8.62
N SER A 340 29.61 -22.96 8.08
CA SER A 340 29.83 -23.23 6.66
C SER A 340 28.55 -23.66 5.93
N SER A 341 27.48 -24.01 6.66
CA SER A 341 26.22 -24.50 6.12
C SER A 341 25.14 -24.61 7.21
N TYR A 342 23.90 -24.88 6.80
CA TYR A 342 22.79 -25.22 7.70
C TYR A 342 22.99 -26.45 8.60
N LYS A 343 24.12 -27.15 8.53
CA LYS A 343 24.32 -28.41 9.25
C LYS A 343 25.28 -28.32 10.42
N ASN A 344 26.22 -27.38 10.43
CA ASN A 344 27.27 -27.34 11.45
C ASN A 344 27.54 -25.91 11.90
N ILE A 345 27.73 -25.73 13.20
CA ILE A 345 28.22 -24.48 13.79
C ILE A 345 29.36 -24.79 14.76
N ILE A 346 30.38 -23.96 14.72
CA ILE A 346 31.56 -24.07 15.57
C ILE A 346 31.56 -22.88 16.51
N PHE A 347 31.53 -23.14 17.80
CA PHE A 347 31.73 -22.12 18.82
C PHE A 347 33.19 -22.11 19.22
N THR A 348 33.81 -20.94 19.21
CA THR A 348 35.18 -20.76 19.68
C THR A 348 35.20 -19.65 20.70
N ALA A 349 36.02 -19.80 21.74
CA ALA A 349 36.31 -18.75 22.69
C ALA A 349 37.81 -18.70 22.98
N ILE A 350 38.40 -17.51 22.89
CA ILE A 350 39.81 -17.28 23.14
C ILE A 350 39.95 -16.25 24.26
N ASN A 351 40.57 -16.63 25.37
CA ASN A 351 40.91 -15.70 26.43
C ASN A 351 42.26 -15.04 26.12
N THR A 352 42.25 -13.74 25.92
CA THR A 352 43.42 -12.97 25.49
C THR A 352 44.45 -12.76 26.62
N SER A 353 44.00 -12.72 27.88
CA SER A 353 44.84 -12.53 29.07
C SER A 353 45.64 -13.77 29.45
N ILE A 354 45.00 -14.95 29.45
CA ILE A 354 45.64 -16.23 29.84
C ILE A 354 46.03 -17.10 28.65
N ARG A 355 45.78 -16.65 27.41
CA ARG A 355 46.08 -17.36 26.16
C ARG A 355 45.48 -18.77 26.12
N ASN A 356 44.23 -18.90 26.57
CA ASN A 356 43.48 -20.14 26.52
C ASN A 356 42.52 -20.14 25.33
N LYS A 357 42.33 -21.29 24.68
CA LYS A 357 41.38 -21.46 23.56
C LYS A 357 40.46 -22.65 23.84
N LEU A 358 39.17 -22.41 23.67
CA LEU A 358 38.10 -23.40 23.79
C LEU A 358 37.34 -23.46 22.45
N SER A 359 36.97 -24.66 22.02
CA SER A 359 36.17 -24.85 20.82
C SER A 359 35.21 -26.03 20.97
N GLU A 360 33.98 -25.86 20.53
CA GLU A 360 32.95 -26.91 20.47
C GLU A 360 32.29 -26.95 19.09
N HIS A 361 31.96 -28.15 18.63
CA HIS A 361 31.28 -28.38 17.36
C HIS A 361 29.87 -28.88 17.62
N HIS A 362 28.89 -28.23 17.00
CA HIS A 362 27.49 -28.55 17.14
C HIS A 362 26.81 -28.70 15.79
N VAL A 363 25.75 -29.48 15.75
CA VAL A 363 24.82 -29.49 14.60
C VAL A 363 24.01 -28.20 14.69
N PHE A 364 23.86 -27.51 13.56
CA PHE A 364 23.01 -26.31 13.52
C PHE A 364 21.54 -26.73 13.54
N ASP A 365 20.83 -26.35 14.60
CA ASP A 365 19.39 -26.54 14.77
C ASP A 365 18.77 -25.37 15.56
N ASP A 366 17.47 -25.43 15.81
CA ASP A 366 16.76 -24.39 16.59
C ASP A 366 17.29 -24.24 18.03
N ASN A 367 18.06 -25.20 18.54
CA ASN A 367 18.70 -25.15 19.85
C ASN A 367 20.11 -24.53 19.81
N ALA A 368 20.68 -24.25 18.64
CA ALA A 368 22.03 -23.68 18.52
C ALA A 368 22.24 -22.43 19.39
N PRO A 369 21.29 -21.47 19.49
CA PRO A 369 21.42 -20.35 20.44
C PRO A 369 21.53 -20.81 21.90
N ASN A 370 20.70 -21.76 22.34
CA ASN A 370 20.76 -22.29 23.71
C ASN A 370 22.09 -23.01 23.98
N LEU A 371 22.61 -23.76 23.00
CA LEU A 371 23.90 -24.43 23.08
C LEU A 371 25.06 -23.44 23.17
N PHE A 372 25.00 -22.33 22.42
CA PHE A 372 25.99 -21.26 22.50
C PHE A 372 26.04 -20.62 23.89
N PHE A 373 24.87 -20.30 24.47
CA PHE A 373 24.80 -19.78 25.82
C PHE A 373 25.25 -20.80 26.88
N ALA A 374 24.90 -22.08 26.72
CA ALA A 374 25.40 -23.13 27.58
C ALA A 374 26.93 -23.26 27.50
N PHE A 375 27.51 -23.18 26.30
CA PHE A 375 28.96 -23.15 26.08
C PHE A 375 29.61 -21.97 26.83
N MET A 376 29.06 -20.76 26.68
CA MET A 376 29.59 -19.58 27.39
C MET A 376 29.49 -19.73 28.92
N ARG A 377 28.37 -20.23 29.44
CA ARG A 377 28.15 -20.41 30.88
C ARG A 377 29.02 -21.51 31.48
N ASN A 378 29.10 -22.67 30.84
CA ASN A 378 29.87 -23.82 31.32
C ASN A 378 31.36 -23.49 31.42
N ASN A 379 31.83 -22.58 30.56
CA ASN A 379 33.22 -22.12 30.53
C ASN A 379 33.45 -20.80 31.28
N GLN A 380 32.47 -20.33 32.06
CA GLN A 380 32.57 -19.13 32.91
C GLN A 380 32.91 -17.85 32.11
N ILE A 381 32.45 -17.75 30.87
CA ILE A 381 32.66 -16.59 29.99
C ILE A 381 31.65 -15.48 30.31
N VAL A 382 30.41 -15.87 30.62
CA VAL A 382 29.32 -14.98 31.07
C VAL A 382 28.85 -15.40 32.45
N GLU A 383 28.43 -14.43 33.27
CA GLU A 383 27.86 -14.74 34.58
C GLU A 383 26.54 -15.51 34.45
N PRO A 384 26.17 -16.35 35.44
CA PRO A 384 24.87 -17.00 35.44
C PRO A 384 23.78 -15.92 35.53
N ILE A 385 22.93 -15.83 34.52
CA ILE A 385 21.68 -15.07 34.59
C ILE A 385 20.78 -15.82 35.59
N GLU A 386 20.34 -15.15 36.67
CA GLU A 386 19.35 -15.68 37.62
C GLU A 386 17.97 -15.87 37.00
#